data_AF-W9QN52-F1
#
_entry.id   AF-W9QN52-F1
#
_cell.length_a   1.000
_cell.length_b   1.000
_cell.length_c   1.000
_cell.angle_alpha   90.00
_cell.angle_beta   90.00
_cell.angle_gamma   90.00
#
_symmetry.space_group_name_H-M   'P 1'
#
loop_
_entity.id
_entity.type
_entity.pdbx_description
1 polymer ?
#
loop_
_entity_poly.entity_id
_entity_poly.type
_entity_poly.pdbx_seq_one_letter_code
_entity_poly.pdbx_strand_id
1 'polypeptide(L)'
;MAKGSPQGYQISQGPLNSRKAHMSPTPATINNPSKKHHARARGLKKHLKRLNAPKHWMLDKLGGAFAPKPSSGPHKSRECLPLILILRNRLKYALTYREVISILMQRHVLVDGKVRTDKTYPSGFMVQVVVFFESNVTLVTDVVSIPKTNENFRLLYDTKGRFRLHSIRDDEAKFKLCKVRSVQFGQKGIPYLNTYDGRTIRYPDPLIKANDTIKLDLESNKITDFIKFDVGNVVMVTGGRNRGRVGVIKNREKHKGTFETIHVQDATGHEFATRLGNVFTIGKGTKPWLSLPKGKGIKLSIIEEAKKRLAAQAASTA
;
A
#
# COMPACT_ATOMS: atom_id res chain seq x y z
N MET A 1 -77.92 -6.04 5.58
CA MET A 1 -76.44 -6.02 5.58
C MET A 1 -76.01 -5.39 6.91
N ALA A 2 -75.86 -6.17 8.00
CA ALA A 2 -74.59 -6.77 8.50
C ALA A 2 -73.50 -5.70 8.76
N LYS A 3 -72.87 -5.48 9.92
CA LYS A 3 -72.73 -6.15 11.24
C LYS A 3 -72.21 -5.10 12.27
N GLY A 4 -72.38 -5.37 13.58
CA GLY A 4 -72.09 -4.43 14.68
C GLY A 4 -70.77 -4.62 15.45
N SER A 5 -70.77 -4.00 16.65
CA SER A 5 -69.81 -3.98 17.79
C SER A 5 -68.77 -2.85 17.78
N PRO A 6 -68.62 -2.11 18.90
CA PRO A 6 -67.66 -2.50 19.94
C PRO A 6 -68.12 -2.25 21.41
N GLN A 7 -67.71 -3.12 22.33
CA GLN A 7 -67.82 -2.93 23.79
C GLN A 7 -66.49 -2.44 24.37
N GLY A 8 -66.52 -1.32 25.09
CA GLY A 8 -65.47 -0.86 25.99
C GLY A 8 -65.74 -1.30 27.43
N TYR A 9 -64.68 -1.50 28.22
CA TYR A 9 -64.77 -1.81 29.65
C TYR A 9 -64.06 -0.74 30.49
N GLN A 10 -64.72 -0.41 31.61
CA GLN A 10 -64.45 0.69 32.54
C GLN A 10 -63.36 0.40 33.59
N ILE A 11 -62.88 1.50 34.16
CA ILE A 11 -61.92 1.67 35.26
C ILE A 11 -62.62 1.50 36.62
N SER A 12 -61.92 0.95 37.62
CA SER A 12 -62.28 1.04 39.04
C SER A 12 -61.02 1.16 39.92
N GLN A 13 -61.07 2.02 40.94
CA GLN A 13 -59.96 2.48 41.79
C GLN A 13 -59.94 1.84 43.20
N GLY A 14 -58.73 1.59 43.72
CA GLY A 14 -58.32 1.75 45.13
C GLY A 14 -58.46 0.55 46.12
N PRO A 15 -57.81 0.55 47.31
CA PRO A 15 -56.85 1.53 47.89
C PRO A 15 -55.52 0.94 48.46
N LEU A 16 -54.63 1.86 48.92
CA LEU A 16 -53.33 1.68 49.59
C LEU A 16 -53.43 0.98 50.98
N ASN A 17 -52.39 0.22 51.42
CA ASN A 17 -51.40 0.66 52.44
C ASN A 17 -50.40 -0.44 52.88
N SER A 18 -49.12 -0.05 52.98
CA SER A 18 -48.04 -0.49 53.90
C SER A 18 -47.85 -1.99 54.29
N ARG A 19 -46.65 -2.54 54.03
CA ARG A 19 -45.79 -3.21 55.04
C ARG A 19 -44.38 -3.56 54.51
N LYS A 20 -43.42 -3.28 55.41
CA LYS A 20 -41.95 -3.37 55.41
C LYS A 20 -41.24 -4.47 54.61
N ALA A 21 -40.02 -4.09 54.22
CA ALA A 21 -38.96 -4.86 53.59
C ALA A 21 -38.58 -6.18 54.32
N HIS A 22 -38.30 -7.20 53.52
CA HIS A 22 -37.30 -8.22 53.83
C HIS A 22 -36.45 -8.44 52.57
N MET A 23 -35.25 -7.86 52.55
CA MET A 23 -34.24 -8.18 51.55
C MET A 23 -33.73 -9.60 51.85
N SER A 24 -33.93 -10.53 50.93
CA SER A 24 -33.19 -11.79 50.91
C SER A 24 -31.80 -11.54 50.30
N PRO A 25 -30.70 -11.95 50.96
CA PRO A 25 -29.38 -11.80 50.37
C PRO A 25 -29.22 -12.79 49.21
N THR A 26 -29.10 -12.26 48.00
CA THR A 26 -28.66 -13.04 46.83
C THR A 26 -27.28 -13.65 47.12
N PRO A 27 -27.04 -14.94 46.77
CA PRO A 27 -25.77 -15.58 47.03
C PRO A 27 -24.65 -14.90 46.24
N ALA A 28 -23.59 -14.54 46.95
CA ALA A 28 -22.38 -13.93 46.39
C ALA A 28 -21.84 -14.79 45.25
N THR A 29 -21.90 -14.26 44.03
CA THR A 29 -21.21 -14.86 42.89
C THR A 29 -19.71 -14.77 43.16
N ILE A 30 -19.07 -15.93 43.31
CA ILE A 30 -17.62 -16.07 43.43
C ILE A 30 -16.97 -15.41 42.20
N ASN A 31 -16.34 -14.26 42.42
CA ASN A 31 -15.55 -13.55 41.42
C ASN A 31 -14.31 -14.39 41.09
N ASN A 32 -14.40 -15.21 40.07
CA ASN A 32 -13.25 -15.90 39.49
C ASN A 32 -12.39 -14.86 38.72
N PRO A 33 -11.14 -14.56 39.14
CA PRO A 33 -10.34 -13.45 38.59
C PRO A 33 -9.70 -13.75 37.22
N SER A 34 -10.06 -14.85 36.56
CA SER A 34 -9.41 -15.33 35.33
C SER A 34 -10.09 -14.94 34.01
N LYS A 35 -11.27 -14.31 34.03
CA LYS A 35 -11.92 -13.84 32.79
C LYS A 35 -11.47 -12.43 32.44
N LYS A 36 -10.31 -12.29 31.79
CA LYS A 36 -9.96 -11.09 31.01
C LYS A 36 -11.05 -10.89 29.96
N HIS A 37 -12.02 -10.02 30.23
CA HIS A 37 -12.97 -9.54 29.24
C HIS A 37 -12.18 -9.01 28.03
N HIS A 38 -12.10 -9.81 26.98
CA HIS A 38 -11.62 -9.35 25.69
C HIS A 38 -12.69 -8.40 25.18
N ALA A 39 -12.54 -7.12 25.50
CA ALA A 39 -13.41 -6.08 24.97
C ALA A 39 -13.40 -6.23 23.44
N ARG A 40 -14.54 -6.68 22.88
CA ARG A 40 -14.72 -6.82 21.43
C ARG A 40 -14.25 -5.53 20.78
N ALA A 41 -13.25 -5.61 19.90
CA ALA A 41 -12.75 -4.44 19.20
C ALA A 41 -13.88 -3.81 18.38
N ARG A 42 -14.38 -2.66 18.81
CA ARG A 42 -15.46 -1.94 18.11
C ARG A 42 -14.85 -0.94 17.13
N GLY A 43 -15.09 -1.14 15.83
CA GLY A 43 -14.82 -0.15 14.77
C GLY A 43 -13.38 -0.02 14.29
N LEU A 44 -13.18 0.98 13.42
CA LEU A 44 -11.89 1.27 12.78
C LEU A 44 -10.87 1.81 13.80
N LYS A 45 -9.75 1.10 13.97
CA LYS A 45 -8.65 1.54 14.85
C LYS A 45 -8.04 2.85 14.33
N LYS A 46 -8.13 3.96 15.07
CA LYS A 46 -7.57 5.27 14.67
C LYS A 46 -6.08 5.45 14.94
N HIS A 47 -5.48 4.58 15.76
CA HIS A 47 -4.09 4.69 16.18
C HIS A 47 -3.24 3.51 15.71
N LEU A 48 -1.96 3.75 15.45
CA LEU A 48 -0.96 2.73 15.13
C LEU A 48 0.18 2.80 16.16
N LYS A 49 0.39 1.72 16.90
CA LYS A 49 1.54 1.59 17.81
C LYS A 49 2.83 1.45 17.00
N ARG A 50 3.89 2.12 17.43
CA ARG A 50 5.16 2.17 16.69
C ARG A 50 5.80 0.79 16.50
N LEU A 51 5.73 -0.07 17.51
CA LEU A 51 6.22 -1.45 17.42
C LEU A 51 5.49 -2.30 16.37
N ASN A 52 4.23 -1.97 16.06
CA ASN A 52 3.44 -2.65 15.02
C ASN A 52 3.53 -1.95 13.65
N ALA A 53 4.30 -0.86 13.55
CA ALA A 53 4.52 -0.20 12.27
C ALA A 53 5.29 -1.13 11.31
N PRO A 54 5.08 -1.00 9.99
CA PRO A 54 5.84 -1.78 9.02
C PRO A 54 7.35 -1.58 9.18
N LYS A 55 8.10 -2.70 9.31
CA LYS A 55 9.57 -2.68 9.52
C LYS A 55 10.33 -1.86 8.47
N HIS A 56 9.81 -1.83 7.24
CA HIS A 56 10.44 -1.15 6.12
C HIS A 56 10.37 0.39 6.21
N TRP A 57 9.58 0.96 7.15
CA TRP A 57 9.59 2.39 7.46
C TRP A 57 10.86 2.82 8.19
N MET A 58 11.58 1.88 8.81
CA MET A 58 12.78 2.17 9.61
C MET A 58 12.49 3.19 10.72
N LEU A 59 11.38 2.99 11.45
CA LEU A 59 11.14 3.74 12.67
C LEU A 59 11.99 3.16 13.80
N ASP A 60 12.60 4.05 14.55
CA ASP A 60 13.32 3.74 15.76
C ASP A 60 12.37 3.26 16.88
N LYS A 61 12.89 2.56 17.88
CA LYS A 61 12.06 2.03 18.98
C LYS A 61 11.73 3.10 20.03
N LEU A 62 12.60 4.09 20.23
CA LEU A 62 12.58 5.02 21.36
C LEU A 62 11.91 6.38 21.06
N GLY A 63 11.62 6.72 19.81
CA GLY A 63 11.08 8.02 19.42
C GLY A 63 9.62 8.28 19.82
N GLY A 64 9.07 7.51 20.77
CA GLY A 64 7.70 7.62 21.31
C GLY A 64 6.82 6.38 21.09
N ALA A 65 5.60 6.37 21.63
CA ALA A 65 4.74 5.18 21.63
C ALA A 65 4.00 4.90 20.28
N PHE A 66 3.79 5.93 19.45
CA PHE A 66 2.93 5.86 18.27
C PHE A 66 3.69 6.14 16.97
N ALA A 67 3.23 5.52 15.88
CA ALA A 67 3.68 5.81 14.52
C ALA A 67 2.56 6.54 13.75
N PRO A 68 2.91 7.29 12.68
CA PRO A 68 1.91 7.84 11.77
C PRO A 68 1.04 6.73 11.23
N LYS A 69 -0.27 6.78 11.50
CA LYS A 69 -1.23 5.89 10.87
C LYS A 69 -1.53 6.46 9.48
N PRO A 70 -1.30 5.71 8.39
CA PRO A 70 -1.64 6.19 7.05
C PRO A 70 -3.15 6.40 6.94
N SER A 71 -3.54 7.47 6.26
CA SER A 71 -4.93 7.74 5.91
C SER A 71 -5.46 6.66 4.96
N SER A 72 -6.77 6.47 4.91
CA SER A 72 -7.38 5.68 3.83
C SER A 72 -7.18 6.46 2.54
N GLY A 73 -6.36 5.92 1.65
CA GLY A 73 -6.07 6.52 0.37
C GLY A 73 -5.90 5.43 -0.66
N PRO A 74 -5.11 5.69 -1.72
CA PRO A 74 -4.87 4.66 -2.71
C PRO A 74 -4.24 3.42 -2.02
N HIS A 75 -3.08 3.58 -1.38
CA HIS A 75 -2.24 2.46 -0.97
C HIS A 75 -2.67 1.74 0.32
N LYS A 76 -2.44 0.41 0.37
CA LYS A 76 -2.54 -0.38 1.61
C LYS A 76 -1.58 0.14 2.70
N SER A 77 -2.04 0.13 3.95
CA SER A 77 -1.28 0.65 5.11
C SER A 77 0.09 -0.01 5.34
N ARG A 78 0.28 -1.27 4.96
CA ARG A 78 1.55 -2.00 5.10
C ARG A 78 2.49 -1.87 3.90
N GLU A 79 2.04 -1.22 2.82
CA GLU A 79 2.73 -1.07 1.53
C GLU A 79 2.79 0.39 1.08
N CYS A 80 2.67 1.32 2.01
CA CYS A 80 2.84 2.74 1.76
C CYS A 80 3.88 3.33 2.69
N LEU A 81 4.33 4.53 2.37
CA LEU A 81 5.17 5.39 3.17
C LEU A 81 4.48 6.76 3.31
N PRO A 82 3.89 7.07 4.48
CA PRO A 82 3.23 8.35 4.70
C PRO A 82 4.11 9.56 4.35
N LEU A 83 3.51 10.62 3.77
CA LEU A 83 4.23 11.86 3.41
C LEU A 83 5.09 12.43 4.54
N ILE A 84 4.60 12.33 5.78
CA ILE A 84 5.37 12.75 6.95
C ILE A 84 6.69 12.00 7.14
N LEU A 85 6.74 10.71 6.81
CA LEU A 85 7.97 9.92 6.88
C LEU A 85 8.90 10.23 5.71
N ILE A 86 8.35 10.59 4.54
CA ILE A 86 9.14 11.02 3.38
C ILE A 86 9.88 12.33 3.72
N LEU A 87 9.15 13.36 4.13
CA LEU A 87 9.73 14.68 4.41
C LEU A 87 10.69 14.66 5.61
N ARG A 88 10.33 13.97 6.70
CA ARG A 88 11.11 13.97 7.94
C ARG A 88 12.21 12.90 7.99
N ASN A 89 11.90 11.65 7.68
CA ASN A 89 12.84 10.54 7.89
C ASN A 89 13.74 10.26 6.68
N ARG A 90 13.26 10.54 5.45
CA ARG A 90 14.01 10.25 4.22
C ARG A 90 14.71 11.49 3.66
N LEU A 91 13.96 12.55 3.38
CA LEU A 91 14.51 13.79 2.78
C LEU A 91 15.14 14.73 3.80
N LYS A 92 14.75 14.65 5.07
CA LYS A 92 15.29 15.49 6.16
C LYS A 92 14.99 16.99 5.99
N TYR A 93 13.93 17.36 5.28
CA TYR A 93 13.45 18.74 5.16
C TYR A 93 12.73 19.26 6.40
N ALA A 94 12.32 18.34 7.26
CA ALA A 94 11.75 18.66 8.56
C ALA A 94 12.38 17.76 9.62
N LEU A 95 12.49 18.29 10.83
CA LEU A 95 12.87 17.58 12.05
C LEU A 95 11.63 17.17 12.84
N THR A 96 10.59 18.02 12.87
CA THR A 96 9.39 17.81 13.70
C THR A 96 8.10 17.59 12.89
N TYR A 97 7.05 17.10 13.55
CA TYR A 97 5.72 16.95 12.92
C TYR A 97 5.10 18.31 12.52
N ARG A 98 5.38 19.39 13.27
CA ARG A 98 4.81 20.72 13.03
C ARG A 98 5.39 21.37 11.77
N GLU A 99 6.68 21.21 11.55
CA GLU A 99 7.35 21.69 10.33
C GLU A 99 6.79 20.99 9.08
N VAL A 100 6.59 19.67 9.14
CA VAL A 100 5.96 18.93 8.04
C VAL A 100 4.58 19.49 7.70
N ILE A 101 3.76 19.79 8.71
CA ILE A 101 2.44 20.38 8.50
C ILE A 101 2.58 21.75 7.82
N SER A 102 3.54 22.57 8.24
CA SER A 102 3.78 23.89 7.65
C SER A 102 4.16 23.79 6.16
N ILE A 103 5.06 22.85 5.81
CA ILE A 103 5.44 22.58 4.41
C ILE A 103 4.24 22.14 3.57
N LEU A 104 3.40 21.24 4.10
CA LEU A 104 2.24 20.72 3.38
C LEU A 104 1.12 21.76 3.21
N MET A 105 0.91 22.63 4.20
CA MET A 105 -0.11 23.69 4.13
C MET A 105 0.27 24.78 3.12
N GLN A 106 1.55 24.98 2.86
CA GLN A 106 2.05 25.84 1.77
C GLN A 106 1.82 25.24 0.36
N ARG A 107 1.24 24.03 0.26
CA ARG A 107 0.92 23.37 -1.01
C ARG A 107 2.12 23.11 -1.94
N HIS A 108 3.33 23.03 -1.36
CA HIS A 108 4.56 22.80 -2.10
C HIS A 108 4.83 21.33 -2.45
N VAL A 109 4.04 20.39 -1.92
CA VAL A 109 4.22 18.95 -2.17
C VAL A 109 3.11 18.45 -3.07
N LEU A 110 3.52 17.95 -4.23
CA LEU A 110 2.66 17.31 -5.21
C LEU A 110 2.92 15.80 -5.19
N VAL A 111 1.86 15.01 -5.25
CA VAL A 111 1.93 13.56 -5.48
C VAL A 111 1.14 13.27 -6.74
N ASP A 112 1.79 12.66 -7.73
CA ASP A 112 1.25 12.41 -9.06
C ASP A 112 0.67 13.68 -9.71
N GLY A 113 1.37 14.81 -9.59
CA GLY A 113 0.95 16.11 -10.12
C GLY A 113 -0.18 16.79 -9.36
N LYS A 114 -0.71 16.19 -8.28
CA LYS A 114 -1.79 16.77 -7.46
C LYS A 114 -1.26 17.25 -6.11
N VAL A 115 -1.66 18.45 -5.70
CA VAL A 115 -1.34 19.01 -4.38
C VAL A 115 -1.94 18.12 -3.29
N ARG A 116 -1.10 17.66 -2.35
CA ARG A 116 -1.53 16.89 -1.18
C ARG A 116 -1.13 17.63 0.09
N THR A 117 -2.14 18.00 0.88
CA THR A 117 -1.95 18.67 2.18
C THR A 117 -2.01 17.69 3.37
N ASP A 118 -2.46 16.45 3.15
CA ASP A 118 -2.57 15.45 4.20
C ASP A 118 -1.20 14.86 4.57
N LYS A 119 -0.77 15.12 5.81
CA LYS A 119 0.48 14.59 6.40
C LYS A 119 0.59 13.08 6.41
N THR A 120 -0.54 12.38 6.53
CA THR A 120 -0.59 10.91 6.57
C THR A 120 -1.06 10.32 5.25
N TYR A 121 -1.04 11.10 4.18
CA TYR A 121 -1.35 10.59 2.85
C TYR A 121 -0.45 9.40 2.54
N PRO A 122 -1.04 8.24 2.18
CA PRO A 122 -0.26 7.05 1.94
C PRO A 122 0.38 7.17 0.54
N SER A 123 1.59 7.72 0.45
CA SER A 123 2.39 7.67 -0.78
C SER A 123 3.16 6.35 -0.82
N GLY A 124 3.18 5.60 -1.90
CA GLY A 124 3.84 4.30 -1.88
C GLY A 124 3.87 3.60 -3.22
N PHE A 125 3.94 2.27 -3.14
CA PHE A 125 3.59 1.40 -4.25
C PHE A 125 2.14 0.98 -4.08
N MET A 126 1.29 1.19 -5.08
CA MET A 126 -0.14 0.99 -4.88
C MET A 126 -0.65 -0.31 -5.43
N VAL A 127 -1.33 -1.06 -4.56
CA VAL A 127 -2.46 -1.94 -4.82
C VAL A 127 -3.64 -1.54 -3.94
N GLN A 128 -4.83 -1.38 -4.52
CA GLN A 128 -6.11 -1.36 -3.78
C GLN A 128 -6.90 -2.64 -4.04
N VAL A 129 -7.53 -3.15 -2.98
CA VAL A 129 -8.43 -4.32 -2.95
C VAL A 129 -9.79 -3.91 -2.42
N VAL A 130 -10.83 -4.47 -3.04
CA VAL A 130 -12.04 -5.08 -2.42
C VAL A 130 -12.20 -6.37 -3.26
N VAL A 131 -12.37 -7.62 -2.79
CA VAL A 131 -13.10 -8.24 -1.67
C VAL A 131 -12.23 -9.39 -1.10
N PHE A 132 -12.61 -9.94 0.07
CA PHE A 132 -12.12 -11.15 0.76
C PHE A 132 -10.95 -11.94 0.13
N PHE A 133 -9.88 -12.11 0.94
CA PHE A 133 -8.75 -13.00 0.68
C PHE A 133 -7.95 -12.68 -0.59
N GLU A 134 -7.01 -11.72 -0.53
CA GLU A 134 -5.76 -11.82 -1.31
C GLU A 134 -4.72 -10.73 -0.96
N SER A 135 -3.59 -11.22 -0.46
CA SER A 135 -2.37 -10.46 -0.19
C SER A 135 -1.53 -10.36 -1.46
N ASN A 136 -1.98 -9.60 -2.45
CA ASN A 136 -1.20 -9.32 -3.65
C ASN A 136 -0.74 -7.85 -3.65
N VAL A 137 0.57 -7.67 -3.87
CA VAL A 137 1.32 -6.40 -3.83
C VAL A 137 1.85 -6.16 -5.24
N THR A 138 1.73 -4.99 -5.78
CA THR A 138 2.04 -4.70 -7.18
C THR A 138 2.42 -3.23 -7.24
N LEU A 139 3.41 -2.89 -8.05
CA LEU A 139 3.91 -1.53 -8.11
C LEU A 139 3.01 -0.67 -8.99
N VAL A 140 2.83 0.55 -8.52
CA VAL A 140 2.71 1.75 -9.32
C VAL A 140 3.57 2.77 -8.60
N THR A 141 4.48 3.44 -9.30
CA THR A 141 5.49 4.30 -8.67
C THR A 141 4.97 5.72 -8.48
N ASP A 142 4.56 6.09 -7.27
CA ASP A 142 4.19 7.48 -7.00
C ASP A 142 5.36 8.41 -7.29
N VAL A 143 5.05 9.47 -8.03
CA VAL A 143 5.96 10.58 -8.27
C VAL A 143 5.65 11.66 -7.24
N VAL A 144 6.60 11.93 -6.36
CA VAL A 144 6.55 13.04 -5.41
C VAL A 144 7.38 14.17 -5.99
N SER A 145 6.74 15.28 -6.33
CA SER A 145 7.40 16.46 -6.87
C SER A 145 7.32 17.63 -5.90
N ILE A 146 8.43 18.36 -5.80
CA ILE A 146 8.56 19.56 -4.97
C ILE A 146 8.97 20.71 -5.91
N PRO A 147 8.01 21.48 -6.44
CA PRO A 147 8.29 22.53 -7.42
C PRO A 147 9.25 23.60 -6.92
N LYS A 148 9.25 23.88 -5.61
CA LYS A 148 10.12 24.91 -5.02
C LYS A 148 11.60 24.57 -5.11
N THR A 149 11.95 23.29 -5.03
CA THR A 149 13.34 22.81 -5.14
C THR A 149 13.65 22.23 -6.52
N ASN A 150 12.68 22.17 -7.43
CA ASN A 150 12.76 21.49 -8.72
C ASN A 150 13.24 20.04 -8.62
N GLU A 151 12.85 19.35 -7.53
CA GLU A 151 13.21 17.96 -7.32
C GLU A 151 12.02 17.03 -7.49
N ASN A 152 12.24 16.00 -8.28
CA ASN A 152 11.27 14.94 -8.54
C ASN A 152 11.80 13.63 -7.97
N PHE A 153 10.97 12.96 -7.18
CA PHE A 153 11.30 11.70 -6.54
C PHE A 153 10.30 10.63 -6.93
N ARG A 154 10.82 9.45 -7.26
CA ARG A 154 10.03 8.24 -7.44
C ARG A 154 10.23 7.30 -6.27
N LEU A 155 9.13 6.80 -5.72
CA LEU A 155 9.21 5.77 -4.69
C LEU A 155 9.53 4.42 -5.35
N LEU A 156 10.71 3.87 -5.01
CA LEU A 156 11.16 2.55 -5.47
C LEU A 156 11.52 1.63 -4.30
N TYR A 157 11.52 0.31 -4.55
CA TYR A 157 12.03 -0.67 -3.59
C TYR A 157 13.54 -0.80 -3.77
N ASP A 158 14.24 -0.78 -2.65
CA ASP A 158 15.62 -1.22 -2.56
C ASP A 158 15.68 -2.76 -2.48
N THR A 159 16.84 -3.36 -2.77
CA THR A 159 17.06 -4.83 -2.77
C THR A 159 16.88 -5.46 -1.38
N LYS A 160 16.88 -4.63 -0.33
CA LYS A 160 16.56 -5.00 1.05
C LYS A 160 15.06 -4.96 1.37
N GLY A 161 14.20 -4.65 0.39
CA GLY A 161 12.74 -4.57 0.54
C GLY A 161 12.23 -3.31 1.23
N ARG A 162 12.99 -2.21 1.15
CA ARG A 162 12.72 -0.93 1.82
C ARG A 162 12.31 0.12 0.78
N PHE A 163 11.44 1.07 1.17
CA PHE A 163 11.16 2.23 0.32
C PHE A 163 12.35 3.17 0.29
N ARG A 164 12.79 3.49 -0.93
CA ARG A 164 13.81 4.49 -1.22
C ARG A 164 13.22 5.53 -2.18
N LEU A 165 13.50 6.80 -1.90
CA LEU A 165 13.24 7.89 -2.82
C LEU A 165 14.38 7.90 -3.83
N HIS A 166 14.05 7.68 -5.09
CA HIS A 166 14.97 7.80 -6.21
C HIS A 166 14.74 9.15 -6.88
N SER A 167 15.76 9.99 -6.96
CA SER A 167 15.68 11.23 -7.74
C SER A 167 15.56 10.87 -9.22
N ILE A 168 14.62 11.53 -9.91
CA ILE A 168 14.32 11.33 -11.33
C ILE A 168 14.38 12.67 -12.06
N ARG A 169 14.51 12.61 -13.39
CA ARG A 169 14.42 13.79 -14.27
C ARG A 169 12.97 14.19 -14.50
N ASP A 170 12.75 15.44 -14.89
CA ASP A 170 11.42 16.01 -15.12
C ASP A 170 10.62 15.27 -16.21
N ASP A 171 11.29 14.81 -17.27
CA ASP A 171 10.64 14.03 -18.33
C ASP A 171 10.12 12.68 -17.83
N GLU A 172 10.84 12.07 -16.89
CA GLU A 172 10.41 10.83 -16.26
C GLU A 172 9.31 11.06 -15.22
N ALA A 173 9.25 12.26 -14.63
CA ALA A 173 8.25 12.66 -13.66
C ALA A 173 6.85 12.83 -14.28
N LYS A 174 6.76 13.12 -15.58
CA LYS A 174 5.48 13.30 -16.31
C LYS A 174 4.66 12.02 -16.42
N PHE A 175 5.31 10.86 -16.41
CA PHE A 175 4.62 9.58 -16.57
C PHE A 175 4.78 8.64 -15.36
N LYS A 176 3.89 7.66 -15.28
CA LYS A 176 3.86 6.63 -14.24
C LYS A 176 3.54 5.27 -14.86
N LEU A 177 4.14 4.19 -14.36
CA LEU A 177 3.74 2.84 -14.75
C LEU A 177 2.69 2.31 -13.80
N CYS A 178 1.57 1.83 -14.33
CA CYS A 178 0.49 1.24 -13.56
C CYS A 178 0.22 -0.19 -14.00
N LYS A 179 0.23 -1.16 -13.08
CA LYS A 179 -0.25 -2.51 -13.43
C LYS A 179 -1.77 -2.50 -13.54
N VAL A 180 -2.28 -3.29 -14.47
CA VAL A 180 -3.71 -3.57 -14.63
C VAL A 180 -4.11 -4.67 -13.68
N ARG A 181 -5.09 -4.38 -12.80
CA ARG A 181 -5.65 -5.34 -11.85
C ARG A 181 -6.73 -6.18 -12.50
N SER A 182 -7.64 -5.54 -13.21
CA SER A 182 -8.76 -6.18 -13.88
C SER A 182 -9.23 -5.34 -15.05
N VAL A 183 -9.71 -6.01 -16.10
CA VAL A 183 -10.41 -5.38 -17.22
C VAL A 183 -11.84 -5.88 -17.18
N GLN A 184 -12.80 -4.98 -17.22
CA GLN A 184 -14.23 -5.27 -17.03
C GLN A 184 -15.06 -4.41 -17.98
N PHE A 185 -16.28 -4.85 -18.27
CA PHE A 185 -17.27 -4.06 -18.99
C PHE A 185 -18.23 -3.41 -18.00
N GLY A 186 -18.42 -2.11 -18.13
CA GLY A 186 -19.37 -1.35 -17.34
C GLY A 186 -20.77 -1.37 -17.94
N GLN A 187 -21.64 -0.55 -17.36
CA GLN A 187 -22.94 -0.27 -17.93
C GLN A 187 -22.79 0.24 -19.37
N LYS A 188 -23.73 -0.16 -20.24
CA LYS A 188 -23.72 0.13 -21.68
C LYS A 188 -22.55 -0.52 -22.44
N GLY A 189 -21.96 -1.58 -21.91
CA GLY A 189 -20.89 -2.34 -22.58
C GLY A 189 -19.57 -1.58 -22.70
N ILE A 190 -19.35 -0.55 -21.89
CA ILE A 190 -18.16 0.30 -22.00
C ILE A 190 -16.99 -0.40 -21.29
N PRO A 191 -15.91 -0.77 -21.99
CA PRO A 191 -14.76 -1.38 -21.34
C PRO A 191 -14.04 -0.37 -20.45
N TYR A 192 -13.65 -0.81 -19.27
CA TYR A 192 -12.78 -0.07 -18.37
C TYR A 192 -11.73 -0.99 -17.76
N LEU A 193 -10.55 -0.44 -17.50
CA LEU A 193 -9.54 -1.11 -16.70
C LEU A 193 -9.44 -0.47 -15.33
N ASN A 194 -9.19 -1.31 -14.34
CA ASN A 194 -8.84 -0.88 -13.01
C ASN A 194 -7.34 -1.06 -12.84
N THR A 195 -6.66 0.03 -12.54
CA THR A 195 -5.26 -0.01 -12.16
C THR A 195 -5.12 -0.36 -10.69
N TYR A 196 -3.93 -0.82 -10.35
CA TYR A 196 -3.57 -1.05 -8.96
C TYR A 196 -3.49 0.25 -8.13
N ASP A 197 -3.37 1.43 -8.77
CA ASP A 197 -3.50 2.77 -8.18
C ASP A 197 -4.96 3.22 -7.93
N GLY A 198 -5.93 2.32 -8.10
CA GLY A 198 -7.34 2.65 -7.87
C GLY A 198 -7.91 3.61 -8.92
N ARG A 199 -7.15 3.93 -9.98
CA ARG A 199 -7.65 4.67 -11.13
C ARG A 199 -8.41 3.74 -12.05
N THR A 200 -9.58 4.17 -12.49
CA THR A 200 -10.38 3.52 -13.51
C THR A 200 -10.22 4.28 -14.82
N ILE A 201 -9.72 3.62 -15.86
CA ILE A 201 -9.51 4.21 -17.18
C ILE A 201 -10.51 3.56 -18.13
N ARG A 202 -11.32 4.37 -18.79
CA ARG A 202 -12.34 3.94 -19.74
C ARG A 202 -11.75 3.86 -21.14
N TYR A 203 -12.33 2.99 -21.97
CA TYR A 203 -11.90 2.76 -23.36
C TYR A 203 -10.40 2.42 -23.49
N PRO A 204 -9.90 1.41 -22.74
CA PRO A 204 -8.55 0.93 -22.95
C PRO A 204 -8.42 0.20 -24.30
N ASP A 205 -7.19 0.09 -24.80
CA ASP A 205 -6.88 -0.76 -25.94
C ASP A 205 -7.30 -2.22 -25.65
N PRO A 206 -8.05 -2.89 -26.55
CA PRO A 206 -8.47 -4.29 -26.38
C PRO A 206 -7.32 -5.29 -26.16
N LEU A 207 -6.10 -4.95 -26.56
CA LEU A 207 -4.90 -5.78 -26.37
C LEU A 207 -4.43 -5.84 -24.92
N ILE A 208 -4.85 -4.89 -24.08
CA ILE A 208 -4.44 -4.80 -22.67
C ILE A 208 -5.21 -5.82 -21.84
N LYS A 209 -4.49 -6.71 -21.15
CA LYS A 209 -5.05 -7.75 -20.28
C LYS A 209 -4.70 -7.50 -18.82
N ALA A 210 -5.31 -8.30 -17.94
CA ALA A 210 -4.96 -8.30 -16.53
C ALA A 210 -3.48 -8.69 -16.33
N ASN A 211 -2.81 -8.04 -15.37
CA ASN A 211 -1.38 -8.16 -15.06
C ASN A 211 -0.41 -7.47 -16.02
N ASP A 212 -0.88 -6.93 -17.13
CA ASP A 212 -0.09 -6.06 -17.98
C ASP A 212 0.21 -4.73 -17.27
N THR A 213 1.20 -4.00 -17.77
CA THR A 213 1.57 -2.70 -17.22
C THR A 213 1.36 -1.61 -18.25
N ILE A 214 0.61 -0.58 -17.89
CA ILE A 214 0.35 0.60 -18.72
C ILE A 214 1.27 1.75 -18.32
N LYS A 215 1.68 2.56 -19.29
CA LYS A 215 2.36 3.84 -19.09
C LYS A 215 1.31 4.94 -19.13
N LEU A 216 1.04 5.52 -17.97
CA LEU A 216 0.08 6.59 -17.76
C LEU A 216 0.79 7.94 -17.82
N ASP A 217 0.24 8.86 -18.60
CA ASP A 217 0.61 10.28 -18.50
C ASP A 217 -0.14 10.93 -17.33
N LEU A 218 0.58 11.63 -16.44
CA LEU A 218 -0.01 12.18 -15.21
C LEU A 218 -0.85 13.43 -15.46
N GLU A 219 -0.55 14.19 -16.52
CA GLU A 219 -1.30 15.39 -16.88
C GLU A 219 -2.64 15.02 -17.52
N SER A 220 -2.60 14.27 -18.62
CA SER A 220 -3.82 13.89 -19.35
C SER A 220 -4.59 12.72 -18.71
N ASN A 221 -3.95 11.95 -17.82
CA ASN A 221 -4.49 10.70 -17.27
C ASN A 221 -4.87 9.66 -18.35
N LYS A 222 -4.25 9.74 -19.53
CA LYS A 222 -4.43 8.79 -20.64
C LYS A 222 -3.27 7.81 -20.74
N ILE A 223 -3.55 6.66 -21.33
CA ILE A 223 -2.55 5.61 -21.58
C ILE A 223 -1.72 6.02 -22.81
N THR A 224 -0.41 5.98 -22.68
CA THR A 224 0.53 6.33 -23.76
C THR A 224 1.09 5.08 -24.45
N ASP A 225 1.48 4.08 -23.68
CA ASP A 225 1.98 2.79 -24.16
C ASP A 225 1.66 1.71 -23.10
N PHE A 226 1.79 0.44 -23.44
CA PHE A 226 1.61 -0.67 -22.52
C PHE A 226 2.65 -1.77 -22.76
N ILE A 227 2.85 -2.61 -21.74
CA ILE A 227 3.75 -3.76 -21.74
C ILE A 227 2.93 -4.99 -21.40
N LYS A 228 2.95 -5.98 -22.30
CA LYS A 228 2.35 -7.29 -22.05
C LYS A 228 3.14 -8.08 -21.00
N PHE A 229 2.43 -8.81 -20.17
CA PHE A 229 3.01 -9.72 -19.18
C PHE A 229 3.42 -11.05 -19.85
N ASP A 230 4.55 -11.01 -20.56
CA ASP A 230 5.11 -12.16 -21.27
C ASP A 230 6.56 -12.47 -20.84
N VAL A 231 7.00 -13.68 -21.18
CA VAL A 231 8.38 -14.15 -20.97
C VAL A 231 9.35 -13.23 -21.73
N GLY A 232 10.51 -12.95 -21.13
CA GLY A 232 11.53 -12.10 -21.72
C GLY A 232 11.44 -10.62 -21.35
N ASN A 233 10.39 -10.18 -20.65
CA ASN A 233 10.27 -8.80 -20.16
C ASN A 233 10.90 -8.61 -18.78
N VAL A 234 11.45 -7.40 -18.53
CA VAL A 234 12.01 -7.03 -17.22
C VAL A 234 10.89 -6.81 -16.20
N VAL A 235 11.05 -7.41 -15.04
CA VAL A 235 10.17 -7.28 -13.90
C VAL A 235 10.89 -6.86 -12.64
N MET A 236 10.18 -6.14 -11.77
CA MET A 236 10.57 -5.89 -10.39
C MET A 236 9.64 -6.66 -9.44
N VAL A 237 10.24 -7.26 -8.41
CA VAL A 237 9.49 -7.95 -7.36
C VAL A 237 9.03 -6.97 -6.29
N THR A 238 7.76 -7.06 -5.93
CA THR A 238 7.07 -6.08 -5.09
C THR A 238 6.83 -6.57 -3.66
N GLY A 239 6.79 -7.88 -3.49
CA GLY A 239 6.34 -8.55 -2.28
C GLY A 239 7.19 -9.77 -1.94
N GLY A 240 6.92 -10.36 -0.77
CA GLY A 240 7.64 -11.54 -0.30
C GLY A 240 9.12 -11.30 0.04
N ARG A 241 9.91 -12.37 -0.03
CA ARG A 241 11.34 -12.41 0.34
C ARG A 241 12.27 -11.78 -0.71
N ASN A 242 11.85 -11.82 -1.97
CA ASN A 242 12.61 -11.33 -3.12
C ASN A 242 12.30 -9.88 -3.50
N ARG A 243 11.55 -9.14 -2.65
CA ARG A 243 11.17 -7.75 -2.88
C ARG A 243 12.35 -6.84 -3.19
N GLY A 244 12.18 -5.99 -4.20
CA GLY A 244 13.18 -5.05 -4.70
C GLY A 244 14.22 -5.66 -5.64
N ARG A 245 14.11 -6.97 -5.94
CA ARG A 245 14.91 -7.60 -7.00
C ARG A 245 14.35 -7.28 -8.38
N VAL A 246 15.24 -7.16 -9.36
CA VAL A 246 14.90 -6.87 -10.75
C VAL A 246 15.58 -7.89 -11.65
N GLY A 247 14.78 -8.53 -12.51
CA GLY A 247 15.26 -9.53 -13.44
C GLY A 247 14.31 -9.73 -14.61
N VAL A 248 14.63 -10.66 -15.49
CA VAL A 248 13.83 -11.01 -16.67
C VAL A 248 12.99 -12.24 -16.37
N ILE A 249 11.73 -12.25 -16.79
CA ILE A 249 10.88 -13.45 -16.69
C ILE A 249 11.47 -14.54 -17.60
N LYS A 250 11.81 -15.70 -17.04
CA LYS A 250 12.23 -16.88 -17.78
C LYS A 250 11.08 -17.83 -18.09
N ASN A 251 10.29 -18.14 -17.07
CA ASN A 251 9.23 -19.11 -17.19
C ASN A 251 8.04 -18.71 -16.34
N ARG A 252 6.85 -19.07 -16.82
CA ARG A 252 5.57 -18.88 -16.15
C ARG A 252 4.91 -20.24 -16.00
N GLU A 253 4.90 -20.74 -14.77
CA GLU A 253 4.25 -21.99 -14.42
C GLU A 253 2.80 -21.72 -14.00
N LYS A 254 1.87 -22.29 -14.78
CA LYS A 254 0.44 -22.15 -14.55
C LYS A 254 -0.07 -23.37 -13.80
N HIS A 255 -0.59 -23.14 -12.61
CA HIS A 255 -1.29 -24.16 -11.83
C HIS A 255 -2.78 -23.85 -11.82
N LYS A 256 -3.61 -24.82 -12.23
CA LYS A 256 -5.07 -24.66 -12.20
C LYS A 256 -5.55 -24.64 -10.75
N GLY A 257 -6.33 -23.63 -10.38
CA GLY A 257 -6.93 -23.51 -9.04
C GLY A 257 -6.00 -22.97 -7.94
N THR A 258 -4.72 -22.72 -8.23
CA THR A 258 -3.77 -22.15 -7.27
C THR A 258 -2.98 -20.99 -7.89
N PHE A 259 -2.05 -20.42 -7.11
CA PHE A 259 -1.27 -19.27 -7.55
C PHE A 259 -0.24 -19.68 -8.61
N GLU A 260 -0.18 -18.91 -9.69
CA GLU A 260 0.86 -19.07 -10.70
C GLU A 260 2.25 -18.66 -10.16
N THR A 261 3.25 -19.47 -10.50
CA THR A 261 4.65 -19.27 -10.12
C THR A 261 5.43 -18.70 -11.30
N ILE A 262 6.16 -17.61 -11.06
CA ILE A 262 6.97 -16.91 -12.05
C ILE A 262 8.44 -17.08 -11.69
N HIS A 263 9.20 -17.68 -12.61
CA HIS A 263 10.64 -17.81 -12.52
C HIS A 263 11.30 -16.59 -13.16
N VAL A 264 12.15 -15.92 -12.40
CA VAL A 264 12.84 -14.70 -12.78
C VAL A 264 14.34 -14.92 -12.66
N GLN A 265 15.09 -14.46 -13.65
CA GLN A 265 16.55 -14.44 -13.63
C GLN A 265 17.06 -13.00 -13.51
N ASP A 266 17.88 -12.71 -12.49
CA ASP A 266 18.56 -11.42 -12.37
C ASP A 266 19.69 -11.29 -13.42
N ALA A 267 20.20 -10.07 -13.63
CA ALA A 267 21.29 -9.80 -14.57
C ALA A 267 22.61 -10.55 -14.25
N THR A 268 22.79 -11.03 -13.01
CA THR A 268 23.94 -11.84 -12.59
C THR A 268 23.76 -13.34 -12.83
N GLY A 269 22.62 -13.74 -13.42
CA GLY A 269 22.29 -15.14 -13.68
C GLY A 269 21.58 -15.86 -12.53
N HIS A 270 21.43 -15.23 -11.36
CA HIS A 270 20.73 -15.82 -10.22
C HIS A 270 19.24 -15.97 -10.49
N GLU A 271 18.73 -17.18 -10.35
CA GLU A 271 17.30 -17.49 -10.54
C GLU A 271 16.55 -17.54 -9.21
N PHE A 272 15.29 -17.11 -9.25
CA PHE A 272 14.38 -17.24 -8.13
C PHE A 272 12.92 -17.25 -8.60
N ALA A 273 12.04 -17.77 -7.76
CA ALA A 273 10.62 -17.84 -8.04
C ALA A 273 9.81 -16.86 -7.15
N THR A 274 8.72 -16.35 -7.70
CA THR A 274 7.73 -15.55 -6.96
C THR A 274 6.32 -15.80 -7.50
N ARG A 275 5.29 -15.55 -6.68
CA ARG A 275 3.90 -15.58 -7.13
C ARG A 275 3.65 -14.45 -8.13
N LEU A 276 2.82 -14.69 -9.14
CA LEU A 276 2.39 -13.68 -10.14
C LEU A 276 1.92 -12.36 -9.51
N GLY A 277 1.18 -12.44 -8.40
CA GLY A 277 0.70 -11.27 -7.67
C GLY A 277 1.81 -10.31 -7.25
N ASN A 278 3.03 -10.80 -6.99
CA ASN A 278 4.19 -10.04 -6.52
C ASN A 278 5.13 -9.58 -7.64
N VAL A 279 4.77 -9.79 -8.90
CA VAL A 279 5.59 -9.44 -10.06
C VAL A 279 5.03 -8.19 -10.73
N PHE A 280 5.90 -7.25 -11.08
CA PHE A 280 5.53 -6.03 -11.79
C PHE A 280 6.44 -5.80 -12.99
N THR A 281 5.87 -5.72 -14.19
CA THR A 281 6.65 -5.50 -15.41
C THR A 281 7.05 -4.04 -15.54
N ILE A 282 8.35 -3.79 -15.68
CA ILE A 282 8.92 -2.44 -15.73
C ILE A 282 9.46 -2.07 -17.10
N GLY A 283 9.60 -3.03 -18.02
CA GLY A 283 10.23 -2.80 -19.32
C GLY A 283 9.92 -3.88 -20.34
N LYS A 284 10.13 -3.53 -21.62
CA LYS A 284 10.07 -4.46 -22.76
C LYS A 284 11.47 -5.06 -22.97
N GLY A 285 11.56 -6.39 -23.10
CA GLY A 285 12.85 -7.09 -23.24
C GLY A 285 13.73 -6.90 -22.00
N THR A 286 14.98 -6.47 -22.20
CA THR A 286 15.97 -6.20 -21.13
C THR A 286 16.03 -4.74 -20.68
N LYS A 287 15.32 -3.83 -21.35
CA LYS A 287 15.39 -2.38 -21.09
C LYS A 287 14.23 -1.93 -20.20
N PRO A 288 14.49 -1.48 -18.95
CA PRO A 288 13.46 -0.89 -18.11
C PRO A 288 13.03 0.48 -18.66
N TRP A 289 11.74 0.80 -18.53
CA TRP A 289 11.21 2.14 -18.83
C TRP A 289 11.42 3.14 -17.68
N LEU A 290 11.81 2.64 -16.50
CA LEU A 290 12.08 3.46 -15.32
C LEU A 290 13.57 3.44 -14.96
N SER A 291 14.04 4.56 -14.44
CA SER A 291 15.33 4.63 -13.76
C SER A 291 15.32 3.76 -12.50
N LEU A 292 16.36 2.94 -12.35
CA LEU A 292 16.49 1.99 -11.24
C LEU A 292 17.40 2.55 -10.14
N PRO A 293 17.11 2.25 -8.86
CA PRO A 293 17.95 2.68 -7.76
C PRO A 293 19.33 2.00 -7.80
N LYS A 294 20.28 2.55 -7.04
CA LYS A 294 21.66 2.03 -6.92
C LYS A 294 21.64 0.51 -6.70
N GLY A 295 22.40 -0.21 -7.53
CA GLY A 295 22.44 -1.68 -7.51
C GLY A 295 21.51 -2.34 -8.52
N LYS A 296 20.70 -1.59 -9.28
CA LYS A 296 19.85 -2.08 -10.39
C LYS A 296 18.97 -3.28 -10.03
N GLY A 297 18.59 -3.42 -8.75
CA GLY A 297 17.81 -4.56 -8.26
C GLY A 297 18.58 -5.87 -8.06
N ILE A 298 19.92 -5.87 -8.13
CA ILE A 298 20.73 -7.06 -7.87
C ILE A 298 20.92 -7.22 -6.36
N LYS A 299 20.43 -8.33 -5.81
CA LYS A 299 20.59 -8.68 -4.40
C LYS A 299 21.82 -9.55 -4.21
N LEU A 300 22.88 -8.94 -3.69
CA LEU A 300 24.14 -9.61 -3.34
C LEU A 300 23.94 -10.60 -2.17
N SER A 301 24.80 -11.61 -2.11
CA SER A 301 24.88 -12.50 -0.95
C SER A 301 25.38 -11.76 0.30
N ILE A 302 25.16 -12.32 1.49
CA ILE A 302 25.60 -11.69 2.75
C ILE A 302 27.13 -11.53 2.76
N ILE A 303 27.84 -12.50 2.20
CA ILE A 303 29.31 -12.51 2.10
C ILE A 303 29.78 -11.42 1.14
N GLU A 304 29.14 -11.28 -0.02
CA GLU A 304 29.43 -10.20 -0.98
C GLU A 304 29.14 -8.82 -0.41
N GLU A 305 28.02 -8.64 0.30
CA GLU A 305 27.72 -7.37 0.98
C GLU A 305 28.79 -7.04 2.03
N ALA A 306 29.25 -8.03 2.80
CA ALA A 306 30.28 -7.86 3.81
C ALA A 306 31.62 -7.44 3.17
N LYS A 307 32.06 -8.15 2.13
CA LYS A 307 33.28 -7.81 1.37
C LYS A 307 33.20 -6.41 0.78
N LYS A 308 32.07 -6.07 0.15
CA LYS A 308 31.84 -4.73 -0.41
C LYS A 308 31.88 -3.63 0.64
N ARG A 309 31.34 -3.88 1.84
CA ARG A 309 31.37 -2.93 2.96
C ARG A 309 32.80 -2.73 3.47
N LEU A 310 33.56 -3.80 3.67
CA LEU A 310 34.95 -3.73 4.12
C LEU A 310 35.82 -2.98 3.10
N ALA A 311 35.66 -3.27 1.81
CA ALA A 311 36.37 -2.56 0.74
C ALA A 311 36.03 -1.06 0.73
N ALA A 312 34.77 -0.69 0.93
CA ALA A 312 34.36 0.71 1.01
C ALA A 312 34.92 1.43 2.25
N GLN A 313 35.04 0.73 3.39
CA GLN A 313 35.65 1.28 4.61
C GLN A 313 37.16 1.46 4.44
N ALA A 314 37.85 0.50 3.83
CA ALA A 314 39.27 0.63 3.53
C ALA A 314 39.54 1.83 2.61
N ALA A 315 38.72 1.99 1.56
CA ALA A 315 38.84 3.11 0.62
C ALA A 315 38.47 4.49 1.20
N SER A 316 37.72 4.57 2.31
CA SER A 316 37.46 5.85 3.00
C SER A 316 38.51 6.21 4.03
N THR A 317 39.35 5.25 4.43
CA THR A 317 40.39 5.44 5.46
C THR A 317 41.76 5.65 4.83
N ALA A 318 41.93 5.22 3.58
CA ALA A 318 43.06 5.56 2.71
C ALA A 318 42.81 6.91 2.02
#